data_AF-U1N9C5-F1
#
_entry.id   AF-U1N9C5-F1
#
_cell.length_a   1.000
_cell.length_b   1.000
_cell.length_c   1.000
_cell.angle_alpha   90.00
_cell.angle_beta   90.00
_cell.angle_gamma   90.00
#
_symmetry.space_group_name_H-M   'P 1'
#
loop_
_entity.id
_entity.type
_entity.pdbx_description
1 polymer ?
#
loop_
_entity_poly.entity_id
_entity_poly.type
_entity_poly.pdbx_seq_one_letter_code
_entity_poly.pdbx_strand_id
1 'polypeptide(L)'
;MSYLRAARNRLLTGLAVVIPLIVSGWVLVTLAQTLANFLAPLSAVFGALGFTSTGILLTLQTASLLTILAVLFIVGTVAQRQLGRRVVDIVDTTVQRIPGIGTIYQTVRQMSDLLLAADETAEDQFREVKLVEFPGQQTYTLGFVTAPTPPAGVVDSARAIQTQPDMEYRTLF
;
A
#
# COMPACT_ATOMS: atom_id res chain seq x y z
N MET A 1 -13.19 -12.53 -38.56
CA MET A 1 -12.22 -11.75 -37.77
C MET A 1 -12.36 -11.87 -36.23
N SER A 2 -13.21 -12.76 -35.70
CA SER A 2 -13.43 -12.94 -34.25
C SER A 2 -12.33 -13.75 -33.54
N TYR A 3 -11.77 -14.77 -34.20
CA TYR A 3 -10.74 -15.65 -33.62
C TYR A 3 -9.44 -14.91 -33.25
N LEU A 4 -9.04 -13.93 -34.07
CA LEU A 4 -7.87 -13.09 -33.81
C LEU A 4 -8.06 -12.21 -32.56
N ARG A 5 -9.27 -11.69 -32.33
CA ARG A 5 -9.57 -10.90 -31.13
C ARG A 5 -9.55 -11.77 -29.87
N ALA A 6 -10.09 -12.99 -29.95
CA ALA A 6 -10.07 -13.93 -28.85
C ALA A 6 -8.65 -14.43 -28.52
N ALA A 7 -7.82 -14.70 -29.52
CA ALA A 7 -6.41 -15.05 -29.32
C ALA A 7 -5.63 -13.88 -28.71
N ARG A 8 -5.81 -12.65 -29.24
CA ARG A 8 -5.19 -11.44 -28.69
C ARG A 8 -5.56 -11.21 -27.24
N ASN A 9 -6.84 -11.32 -26.88
CA ASN A 9 -7.26 -11.12 -25.50
C ASN A 9 -6.63 -12.15 -24.55
N ARG A 10 -6.53 -13.43 -24.94
CA ARG A 10 -5.86 -14.45 -24.11
C ARG A 10 -4.37 -14.14 -23.90
N LEU A 11 -3.67 -13.71 -24.96
CA LEU A 11 -2.27 -13.30 -24.86
C LEU A 11 -2.10 -12.07 -23.98
N LEU A 12 -2.96 -11.05 -24.13
CA LEU A 12 -2.94 -9.85 -23.29
C LEU A 12 -3.21 -10.18 -21.82
N THR A 13 -4.17 -11.07 -21.53
CA THR A 13 -4.44 -11.53 -20.17
C THR A 13 -3.24 -12.28 -19.60
N GLY A 14 -2.62 -13.20 -20.35
CA GLY A 14 -1.42 -13.90 -19.91
C GLY A 14 -0.25 -12.95 -19.64
N LEU A 15 -0.03 -12.00 -20.54
CA LEU A 15 1.02 -10.99 -20.40
C LEU A 15 0.79 -10.10 -19.17
N ALA A 16 -0.45 -9.70 -18.91
CA ALA A 16 -0.82 -8.89 -17.75
C ALA A 16 -0.51 -9.59 -16.41
N VAL A 17 -0.57 -10.93 -16.36
CA VAL A 17 -0.21 -11.72 -15.17
C VAL A 17 1.30 -11.93 -15.06
N VAL A 18 1.99 -12.14 -16.18
CA VAL A 18 3.41 -12.46 -16.20
C VAL A 18 4.29 -11.22 -15.98
N ILE A 19 3.89 -10.04 -16.48
CA ILE A 19 4.65 -8.79 -16.30
C ILE A 19 4.96 -8.52 -14.82
N PRO A 20 3.97 -8.49 -13.89
CA PRO A 20 4.22 -8.27 -12.47
C PRO A 20 5.21 -9.28 -11.86
N LEU A 21 5.13 -10.55 -12.26
CA LEU A 21 6.05 -11.59 -11.78
C LEU A 21 7.48 -11.35 -12.25
N ILE A 22 7.67 -11.00 -13.53
CA ILE A 22 8.99 -10.69 -14.08
C ILE A 22 9.59 -9.47 -13.39
N VAL A 23 8.80 -8.40 -13.24
CA VAL A 23 9.24 -7.17 -12.56
C VAL A 23 9.63 -7.48 -11.11
N SER A 24 8.83 -8.25 -10.39
CA SER A 24 9.12 -8.63 -9.00
C SER A 24 10.43 -9.42 -8.90
N GLY A 25 10.61 -10.43 -9.76
CA GLY A 25 11.84 -11.21 -9.80
C GLY A 25 13.07 -10.36 -10.15
N TRP A 26 12.94 -9.47 -11.13
CA TRP A 26 14.01 -8.56 -11.53
C TRP A 26 14.43 -7.62 -10.40
N VAL A 27 13.46 -7.04 -9.68
CA VAL A 27 13.73 -6.19 -8.51
C VAL A 27 14.46 -6.97 -7.41
N LEU A 28 14.00 -8.18 -7.09
CA LEU A 28 14.63 -9.01 -6.06
C LEU A 28 16.07 -9.39 -6.41
N VAL A 29 16.33 -9.79 -7.66
CA VAL A 29 17.68 -10.12 -8.12
C VAL A 29 18.59 -8.90 -8.10
N THR A 30 18.10 -7.75 -8.56
CA THR A 30 18.87 -6.49 -8.56
C THR A 30 19.21 -6.06 -7.13
N LEU A 31 18.25 -6.17 -6.21
CA LEU A 31 18.47 -5.86 -4.80
C LEU A 31 19.49 -6.82 -4.18
N ALA A 32 19.37 -8.13 -4.45
CA ALA A 32 20.31 -9.14 -3.99
C ALA A 32 21.73 -8.87 -4.50
N GLN A 33 21.90 -8.55 -5.78
CA GLN A 33 23.19 -8.22 -6.38
C GLN A 33 23.78 -6.94 -5.80
N THR A 34 22.96 -5.91 -5.61
CA THR A 34 23.40 -4.64 -5.00
C THR A 34 23.93 -4.87 -3.59
N LEU A 35 23.21 -5.67 -2.79
CA LEU A 35 23.65 -6.04 -1.45
C LEU A 35 24.89 -6.93 -1.49
N ALA A 36 24.93 -7.93 -2.37
CA ALA A 36 26.10 -8.78 -2.53
C ALA A 36 27.36 -7.96 -2.88
N ASN A 37 27.24 -6.95 -3.75
CA ASN A 37 28.33 -6.04 -4.09
C ASN A 37 28.74 -5.15 -2.91
N PHE A 38 27.77 -4.70 -2.10
CA PHE A 38 28.04 -3.95 -0.87
C PHE A 38 28.77 -4.80 0.19
N LEU A 39 28.43 -6.09 0.28
CA LEU A 39 29.03 -7.07 1.19
C LEU A 39 30.29 -7.75 0.63
N ALA A 40 30.56 -7.64 -0.67
CA ALA A 40 31.72 -8.22 -1.36
C ALA A 40 33.07 -7.88 -0.67
N PRO A 41 33.37 -6.61 -0.32
CA PRO A 41 34.61 -6.29 0.40
C PRO A 41 34.71 -6.99 1.76
N LEU A 42 33.58 -7.20 2.44
CA LEU A 42 33.54 -7.93 3.70
C LEU A 42 33.87 -9.41 3.49
N SER A 43 33.33 -10.02 2.43
CA SER A 43 33.62 -11.41 2.07
C SER A 43 35.10 -11.64 1.71
N ALA A 44 35.77 -10.65 1.10
CA ALA A 44 37.20 -10.72 0.80
C ALA A 44 38.06 -10.76 2.07
N VAL A 45 37.66 -10.03 3.12
CA VAL A 45 38.32 -10.09 4.44
C VAL A 45 38.18 -11.48 5.06
N PHE A 46 36.99 -12.08 4.99
CA PHE A 46 36.79 -13.44 5.49
C PHE A 46 37.55 -14.50 4.67
N GLY A 47 37.65 -14.34 3.35
CA GLY A 47 38.49 -15.21 2.52
C GLY A 47 39.97 -15.13 2.89
N ALA A 48 40.48 -13.92 3.20
CA ALA A 48 41.85 -13.71 3.65
C ALA A 48 42.14 -14.34 5.02
N LEU A 49 41.12 -14.55 5.85
CA LEU A 49 41.22 -15.24 7.15
C LEU A 49 41.20 -16.78 7.02
N GLY A 50 41.21 -17.32 5.80
CA GLY A 50 41.39 -18.76 5.54
C GLY A 50 40.09 -19.58 5.55
N PHE A 51 38.93 -18.93 5.54
CA PHE A 51 37.66 -19.63 5.38
C PHE A 51 37.48 -19.97 3.88
N THR A 52 37.70 -21.23 3.50
CA THR A 52 37.41 -21.75 2.15
C THR A 52 36.78 -23.14 2.21
N SER A 53 35.47 -23.25 1.94
CA SER A 53 34.80 -24.51 1.58
C SER A 53 33.40 -24.23 1.04
N THR A 54 32.75 -25.25 0.45
CA THR A 54 31.34 -25.30 0.00
C THR A 54 30.34 -24.71 1.01
N GLY A 55 30.67 -24.68 2.30
CA GLY A 55 29.92 -23.99 3.33
C GLY A 55 29.75 -22.49 3.06
N ILE A 56 30.72 -21.83 2.43
CA ILE A 56 30.66 -20.40 2.09
C ILE A 56 29.67 -20.12 0.97
N LEU A 57 29.52 -20.97 -0.06
CA LEU A 57 28.47 -20.73 -1.06
C LEU A 57 27.09 -20.74 -0.41
N LEU A 58 26.84 -21.72 0.47
CA LEU A 58 25.58 -21.83 1.22
C LEU A 58 25.42 -20.68 2.23
N THR A 59 26.51 -20.23 2.85
CA THR A 59 26.52 -19.10 3.79
C THR A 59 26.30 -17.77 3.08
N LEU A 60 26.88 -17.57 1.90
CA LEU A 60 26.68 -16.36 1.10
C LEU A 60 25.27 -16.32 0.54
N GLN A 61 24.72 -17.46 0.10
CA GLN A 61 23.35 -17.53 -0.41
C GLN A 61 22.31 -17.30 0.69
N THR A 62 22.52 -17.86 1.89
CA THR A 62 21.67 -17.59 3.06
C THR A 62 21.86 -16.19 3.62
N ALA A 63 23.09 -15.66 3.64
CA ALA A 63 23.38 -14.28 4.03
C ALA A 63 22.73 -13.27 3.08
N SER A 64 22.69 -13.55 1.77
CA SER A 64 22.00 -12.72 0.79
C SER A 64 20.51 -12.61 1.11
N LEU A 65 19.86 -13.75 1.36
CA LEU A 65 18.45 -13.79 1.73
C LEU A 65 18.18 -13.07 3.07
N LEU A 66 18.99 -13.34 4.09
CA LEU A 66 18.86 -12.70 5.41
C LEU A 66 19.11 -11.20 5.33
N THR A 67 20.04 -10.74 4.49
CA THR A 67 20.30 -9.32 4.28
C THR A 67 19.11 -8.64 3.60
N ILE A 68 18.50 -9.26 2.59
CA ILE A 68 17.28 -8.73 1.96
C ILE A 68 16.16 -8.61 3.01
N LEU A 69 15.94 -9.64 3.81
CA LEU A 69 14.93 -9.61 4.88
C LEU A 69 15.24 -8.53 5.92
N ALA A 70 16.49 -8.38 6.33
CA ALA A 70 16.91 -7.35 7.28
C ALA A 70 16.72 -5.94 6.71
N VAL A 71 17.06 -5.71 5.44
CA VAL A 71 16.86 -4.44 4.76
C VAL A 71 15.37 -4.11 4.65
N LEU A 72 14.55 -5.07 4.22
CA LEU A 72 13.10 -4.90 4.16
C LEU A 72 12.51 -4.58 5.54
N PHE A 73 12.97 -5.27 6.58
CA PHE A 73 12.55 -5.02 7.96
C PHE A 73 12.94 -3.61 8.44
N ILE A 74 14.17 -3.17 8.18
CA ILE A 74 14.64 -1.83 8.54
C ILE A 74 13.83 -0.78 7.77
N VAL A 75 13.67 -0.94 6.45
CA VAL A 75 12.90 -0.01 5.61
C VAL A 75 11.46 0.07 6.08
N GLY A 76 10.81 -1.07 6.36
CA GLY A 76 9.45 -1.10 6.90
C GLY A 76 9.33 -0.41 8.25
N THR A 77 10.27 -0.68 9.17
CA THR A 77 10.31 -0.04 10.48
C THR A 77 10.52 1.48 10.39
N VAL A 78 11.40 1.93 9.48
CA VAL A 78 11.63 3.35 9.25
C VAL A 78 10.36 3.98 8.66
N ALA A 79 9.74 3.37 7.66
CA ALA A 79 8.53 3.86 7.00
C ALA A 79 7.36 4.08 7.98
N GLN A 80 7.23 3.25 9.01
CA GLN A 80 6.21 3.40 10.06
C GLN A 80 6.46 4.60 11.00
N ARG A 81 7.71 5.07 11.14
CA ARG A 81 8.04 6.20 12.01
C ARG A 81 7.74 7.53 11.33
N GLN A 82 7.43 8.57 12.10
CA GLN A 82 7.17 9.92 11.59
C GLN A 82 8.34 10.49 10.74
N LEU A 83 9.58 10.15 11.08
CA LEU A 83 10.76 10.49 10.28
C LEU A 83 10.75 9.81 8.91
N GLY A 84 10.31 8.55 8.84
CA GLY A 84 10.20 7.82 7.58
C GLY A 84 9.15 8.40 6.65
N ARG A 85 8.03 8.91 7.20
CA ARG A 85 7.00 9.60 6.38
C ARG A 85 7.60 10.74 5.55
N ARG A 86 8.43 11.60 6.17
CA ARG A 86 9.12 12.69 5.44
C ARG A 86 10.06 12.18 4.34
N VAL A 87 10.80 11.10 4.60
CA VAL A 87 11.69 10.50 3.60
C VAL A 87 10.88 9.94 2.43
N VAL A 88 9.79 9.24 2.72
CA VAL A 88 8.87 8.70 1.71
C VAL A 88 8.26 9.82 0.87
N ASP A 89 7.81 10.93 1.49
CA ASP A 89 7.23 12.08 0.78
C ASP A 89 8.23 12.74 -0.19
N ILE A 90 9.51 12.82 0.20
CA ILE A 90 10.58 13.36 -0.65
C ILE A 90 10.80 12.45 -1.86
N VAL A 91 10.88 11.14 -1.65
CA VAL A 91 11.05 10.16 -2.72
C VAL A 91 9.85 10.21 -3.67
N ASP A 92 8.64 10.22 -3.12
CA ASP A 92 7.40 10.24 -3.87
C ASP A 92 7.31 11.48 -4.77
N THR A 93 7.52 12.67 -4.19
CA THR A 93 7.55 13.93 -4.93
C THR A 93 8.64 13.95 -6.01
N THR A 94 9.80 13.33 -5.74
CA THR A 94 10.90 13.26 -6.71
C THR A 94 10.54 12.37 -7.89
N VAL A 95 9.96 11.19 -7.65
CA VAL A 95 9.55 10.25 -8.70
C VAL A 95 8.39 10.81 -9.52
N GLN A 96 7.43 11.47 -8.87
CA GLN A 96 6.29 12.10 -9.54
C GLN A 96 6.70 13.21 -10.54
N ARG A 97 7.83 13.88 -10.31
CA ARG A 97 8.36 14.91 -11.22
C ARG A 97 8.98 14.35 -12.49
N ILE A 98 9.24 13.03 -12.56
CA ILE A 98 9.83 12.41 -13.74
C ILE A 98 8.71 12.16 -14.77
N PRO A 99 8.71 12.83 -15.93
CA PRO A 99 7.66 12.68 -16.93
C PRO A 99 7.58 11.22 -17.41
N GLY A 100 6.36 10.70 -17.53
CA GLY A 100 6.06 9.30 -17.89
C GLY A 100 6.08 8.34 -16.69
N ILE A 101 7.10 8.39 -15.84
CA ILE A 101 7.25 7.47 -14.68
C ILE A 101 6.31 7.87 -13.53
N GLY A 102 6.16 9.17 -13.27
CA GLY A 102 5.37 9.68 -12.16
C GLY A 102 3.92 9.16 -12.13
N THR A 103 3.26 9.11 -13.29
CA THR A 103 1.87 8.63 -13.41
C THR A 103 1.73 7.14 -13.05
N ILE A 104 2.68 6.30 -13.47
CA ILE A 104 2.68 4.86 -13.17
C ILE A 104 2.90 4.66 -11.68
N TYR A 105 3.91 5.34 -11.11
CA TYR A 105 4.19 5.28 -9.67
C TYR A 105 2.97 5.71 -8.86
N GLN A 106 2.35 6.84 -9.20
CA GLN A 106 1.22 7.40 -8.46
C GLN A 106 0.01 6.44 -8.47
N THR A 107 -0.25 5.80 -9.61
CA THR A 107 -1.34 4.81 -9.72
C THR A 107 -1.09 3.60 -8.82
N VAL A 108 0.14 3.06 -8.86
CA VAL A 108 0.52 1.93 -7.99
C VAL A 108 0.45 2.33 -6.52
N ARG A 109 0.95 3.52 -6.17
CA ARG A 109 0.94 4.04 -4.81
C ARG A 109 -0.47 4.20 -4.26
N GLN A 110 -1.37 4.81 -5.02
CA GLN A 110 -2.78 4.97 -4.62
C GLN A 110 -3.44 3.60 -4.40
N MET A 111 -3.22 2.62 -5.28
CA MET A 111 -3.75 1.27 -5.09
C MET A 111 -3.19 0.61 -3.83
N SER A 112 -1.89 0.75 -3.56
CA SER A 112 -1.28 0.23 -2.33
C SER A 112 -1.85 0.91 -1.08
N ASP A 113 -1.99 2.23 -1.08
CA ASP A 113 -2.55 2.97 0.07
C ASP A 113 -4.01 2.54 0.32
N LEU A 114 -4.79 2.27 -0.72
CA LEU A 114 -6.15 1.74 -0.57
C LEU A 114 -6.17 0.33 0.02
N LEU A 115 -5.25 -0.55 -0.37
CA LEU A 115 -5.15 -1.90 0.19
C LEU A 115 -4.74 -1.86 1.68
N LEU A 116 -3.75 -1.03 2.01
CA LEU A 116 -3.30 -0.84 3.39
C LEU A 116 -4.39 -0.19 4.26
N ALA A 117 -5.10 0.79 3.71
CA ALA A 117 -6.24 1.42 4.39
C ALA A 117 -7.42 0.47 4.53
N ALA A 118 -7.67 -0.42 3.57
CA ALA A 118 -8.71 -1.43 3.69
C ALA A 118 -8.42 -2.38 4.85
N ASP A 119 -7.17 -2.83 5.03
CA ASP A 119 -6.82 -3.71 6.15
C ASP A 119 -6.90 -2.97 7.51
N GLU A 120 -6.43 -1.72 7.60
CA GLU A 120 -6.48 -0.94 8.85
C GLU A 120 -7.88 -0.43 9.21
N THR A 121 -8.67 -0.03 8.22
CA THR A 121 -9.97 0.62 8.42
C THR A 121 -11.12 -0.39 8.42
N ALA A 122 -11.00 -1.52 7.72
CA ALA A 122 -12.07 -2.51 7.69
C ALA A 122 -12.22 -3.28 9.01
N GLU A 123 -11.14 -3.46 9.77
CA GLU A 123 -11.23 -4.10 11.08
C GLU A 123 -11.90 -3.21 12.14
N ASP A 124 -11.79 -1.88 12.06
CA ASP A 124 -12.35 -0.97 13.08
C ASP A 124 -13.67 -0.29 12.66
N GLN A 125 -13.88 0.08 11.38
CA GLN A 125 -15.10 0.80 10.95
C GLN A 125 -16.28 -0.11 10.58
N PHE A 126 -16.07 -1.36 10.16
CA PHE A 126 -17.19 -2.27 9.85
C PHE A 126 -17.74 -3.03 11.07
N ARG A 127 -17.08 -2.94 12.24
CA ARG A 127 -17.55 -3.61 13.47
C ARG A 127 -18.63 -2.84 14.22
N GLU A 128 -18.77 -1.53 13.98
CA GLU A 128 -19.79 -0.73 14.65
C GLU A 128 -21.00 -0.47 13.75
N VAL A 129 -21.99 -1.34 13.87
CA VAL A 129 -23.31 -1.17 13.25
C VAL A 129 -24.24 -0.52 14.27
N LYS A 130 -24.83 0.62 13.90
CA LYS A 130 -25.85 1.32 14.69
C LYS A 130 -27.22 1.11 14.08
N LEU A 131 -28.22 0.99 14.94
CA LEU A 131 -29.61 1.04 14.52
C LEU A 131 -30.07 2.50 14.57
N VAL A 132 -30.51 3.05 13.44
CA VAL A 132 -30.95 4.44 13.32
C VAL A 132 -32.42 4.49 12.95
N GLU A 133 -33.19 5.32 13.64
CA GLU A 133 -34.62 5.51 13.36
C GLU A 133 -34.80 6.34 12.07
N PHE A 134 -35.28 5.71 11.01
CA PHE A 134 -35.49 6.31 9.68
C PHE A 134 -36.37 5.38 8.82
N PRO A 135 -37.28 5.91 7.96
CA PRO A 135 -37.59 7.32 7.73
C PRO A 135 -38.64 7.92 8.68
N GLY A 136 -39.28 7.11 9.53
CA GLY A 136 -40.36 7.56 10.42
C GLY A 136 -40.31 6.88 11.78
N GLN A 137 -41.17 7.34 12.69
CA GLN A 137 -41.23 6.84 14.06
C GLN A 137 -41.44 5.32 14.08
N GLN A 138 -40.69 4.62 14.94
CA GLN A 138 -40.70 3.17 15.11
C GLN A 138 -40.18 2.34 13.91
N THR A 139 -39.54 2.98 12.92
CA THR A 139 -38.89 2.28 11.80
C THR A 139 -37.37 2.41 11.91
N TYR A 140 -36.66 1.29 11.83
CA TYR A 140 -35.22 1.24 12.08
C TYR A 140 -34.45 0.72 10.88
N THR A 141 -33.36 1.39 10.54
CA THR A 141 -32.42 1.02 9.48
C THR A 141 -31.03 0.75 10.07
N LEU A 142 -30.30 -0.20 9.49
CA LEU A 142 -28.91 -0.47 9.85
C LEU A 142 -27.99 0.58 9.20
N GLY A 143 -27.15 1.22 10.01
CA GLY A 143 -26.12 2.15 9.56
C GLY A 143 -24.73 1.70 10.02
N PHE A 144 -23.74 1.85 9.14
CA PHE A 144 -22.33 1.62 9.45
C PHE A 144 -21.67 2.93 9.88
N VAL A 145 -20.90 2.91 10.97
CA VAL A 145 -20.14 4.08 11.41
C VAL A 145 -18.92 4.24 10.52
N THR A 146 -18.92 5.28 9.67
CA THR A 146 -17.84 5.55 8.70
C THR A 146 -16.87 6.66 9.15
N ALA A 147 -17.23 7.41 10.20
CA ALA A 147 -16.40 8.49 10.72
C ALA A 147 -16.71 8.75 12.20
N PRO A 148 -15.74 9.22 13.00
CA PRO A 148 -15.97 9.70 14.35
C PRO A 148 -16.86 10.95 14.37
N THR A 149 -17.54 11.17 15.50
CA THR A 149 -18.44 12.31 15.70
C THR A 149 -17.70 13.64 15.45
N PRO A 150 -18.26 14.55 14.62
CA PRO A 150 -17.70 15.88 14.40
C PRO A 150 -17.55 16.70 15.70
N PRO A 151 -16.70 17.74 15.73
CA PRO A 151 -16.58 18.64 16.87
C PRO A 151 -17.93 19.21 17.30
N ALA A 152 -18.13 19.47 18.59
CA ALA A 152 -19.40 19.90 19.18
C ALA A 152 -20.07 21.07 18.42
N GLY A 153 -19.29 22.06 17.99
CA GLY A 153 -19.82 23.21 17.24
C GLY A 153 -20.49 22.85 15.90
N VAL A 154 -20.03 21.78 15.24
CA VAL A 154 -20.66 21.27 14.00
C VAL A 154 -21.98 20.57 14.33
N VAL A 155 -22.01 19.79 15.42
CA VAL A 155 -23.21 19.09 15.89
C VAL A 155 -24.30 20.08 16.32
N ASP A 156 -23.92 21.14 17.03
CA ASP A 156 -24.85 22.19 17.47
C ASP A 156 -25.44 22.95 16.28
N SER A 157 -24.62 23.24 15.28
CA SER A 157 -25.06 23.86 14.02
C SER A 157 -26.05 22.97 13.27
N ALA A 158 -25.80 21.67 13.20
CA ALA A 158 -26.69 20.71 12.54
C ALA A 158 -28.05 20.59 13.28
N ARG A 159 -28.05 20.58 14.61
CA ARG A 159 -29.31 20.58 15.39
C ARG A 159 -30.13 21.85 15.18
N ALA A 160 -29.47 23.00 15.08
CA ALA A 160 -30.14 24.28 14.84
C ALA A 160 -30.89 24.31 13.48
N ILE A 161 -30.39 23.57 12.49
CA ILE A 161 -31.05 23.43 11.18
C ILE A 161 -32.24 22.46 11.27
N GLN A 162 -32.12 21.36 12.03
CA GLN A 162 -33.20 20.37 12.20
C GLN A 162 -34.41 20.88 12.99
N THR A 163 -34.22 21.85 13.89
CA THR A 163 -35.32 22.43 14.67
C THR A 163 -36.08 23.55 13.93
N GLN A 164 -35.68 23.90 12.71
CA GLN A 164 -36.43 24.83 11.87
C GLN A 164 -37.54 24.08 11.11
N PRO A 165 -38.83 24.37 11.38
CA PRO A 165 -39.95 23.60 10.87
C PRO A 165 -40.21 23.74 9.35
N ASP A 166 -39.56 24.70 8.67
CA ASP A 166 -39.87 25.07 7.28
C ASP A 166 -38.81 24.66 6.25
N MET A 167 -37.79 23.89 6.64
CA MET A 167 -36.82 23.36 5.67
C MET A 167 -37.40 22.10 5.02
N GLU A 168 -38.30 22.30 4.04
CA GLU A 168 -38.62 21.28 3.05
C GLU A 168 -37.32 20.61 2.61
N TYR A 169 -37.30 19.28 2.61
CA TYR A 169 -36.21 18.44 2.12
C TYR A 169 -35.98 18.68 0.62
N ARG A 170 -35.51 19.87 0.22
CA ARG A 170 -34.89 20.08 -1.08
C ARG A 170 -33.53 19.42 -0.99
N THR A 171 -33.47 18.22 -1.53
CA THR A 171 -32.24 17.60 -1.99
C THR A 171 -31.53 18.60 -2.90
N LEU A 172 -30.56 19.31 -2.32
CA LEU A 172 -29.60 20.10 -3.07
C LEU A 172 -28.59 19.11 -3.65
N PHE A 173 -28.91 18.59 -4.84
CA PHE A 173 -27.89 18.15 -5.78
C PHE A 173 -27.37 19.36 -6.54
#